data_AF-A0A158K333-F1
#
_entry.id   AF-A0A158K333-F1
#
_cell.length_a   1.000
_cell.length_b   1.000
_cell.length_c   1.000
_cell.angle_alpha   90.00
_cell.angle_beta   90.00
_cell.angle_gamma   90.00
#
_symmetry.space_group_name_H-M   'P 1'
#
loop_
_entity.id
_entity.type
_entity.pdbx_description
1 polymer ?
#
loop_
_entity_poly.entity_id
_entity_poly.type
_entity_poly.pdbx_seq_one_letter_code
_entity_poly.pdbx_strand_id
1 'polypeptide(L)'
;MRNVQKLLASLIAIAAINFGIGCSLKPGMPSTGNLQGESATKMVVSEMTQGFNSHDAEAATRMYTDDADFVSVRGEAAKGRGAIKKGWLPF
;
A
#
# COMPACT_ATOMS: atom_id res chain seq x y z
N MET A 1 -21.67 41.58 -0.44
CA MET A 1 -21.57 40.54 -1.48
C MET A 1 -20.36 39.61 -1.33
N ARG A 2 -19.19 40.07 -0.87
CA ARG A 2 -17.97 39.24 -0.64
C ARG A 2 -18.05 38.16 0.46
N ASN A 3 -18.99 38.29 1.40
CA ASN A 3 -19.07 37.40 2.58
C ASN A 3 -20.02 36.21 2.37
N VAL A 4 -20.93 36.29 1.40
CA VAL A 4 -21.88 35.20 1.04
C VAL A 4 -21.19 34.15 0.17
N GLN A 5 -20.24 34.57 -0.68
CA GLN A 5 -19.40 33.67 -1.48
C GLN A 5 -18.48 32.79 -0.63
N LYS A 6 -18.00 33.29 0.51
CA LYS A 6 -17.14 32.52 1.43
C LYS A 6 -17.92 31.45 2.22
N LEU A 7 -19.20 31.69 2.52
CA LEU A 7 -20.05 30.71 3.21
C LEU A 7 -20.42 29.52 2.31
N LEU A 8 -20.68 29.76 1.02
CA LEU A 8 -21.02 28.70 0.06
C LEU A 8 -19.83 27.76 -0.22
N ALA A 9 -18.61 28.28 -0.24
CA ALA A 9 -17.41 27.47 -0.41
C ALA A 9 -17.12 26.53 0.79
N SER A 10 -17.65 26.86 1.98
CA SER A 10 -17.40 26.08 3.20
C SER A 10 -18.31 24.87 3.37
N LEU A 11 -19.46 24.80 2.68
CA LEU A 11 -20.42 23.69 2.81
C LEU A 11 -20.13 22.53 1.85
N ILE A 12 -19.42 22.77 0.74
CA ILE A 12 -19.03 21.71 -0.21
C ILE A 12 -17.89 20.84 0.37
N ALA A 13 -17.03 21.40 1.23
CA ALA A 13 -15.89 20.69 1.81
C ALA A 13 -16.27 19.63 2.87
N ILE A 14 -17.46 19.73 3.49
CA ILE A 14 -17.87 18.81 4.58
C ILE A 14 -18.60 17.57 4.02
N ALA A 15 -19.19 17.65 2.83
CA ALA A 15 -19.84 16.51 2.19
C ALA A 15 -18.85 15.47 1.63
N ALA A 16 -17.60 15.87 1.33
CA ALA A 16 -16.59 14.96 0.77
C ALA A 16 -15.87 14.09 1.83
N ILE A 17 -15.95 14.44 3.12
CA ILE A 17 -15.26 13.70 4.19
C ILE A 17 -16.02 12.43 4.59
N ASN A 18 -17.33 12.35 4.32
CA ASN A 18 -18.17 11.22 4.73
C ASN A 18 -18.21 10.04 3.74
N PHE A 19 -17.52 10.10 2.60
CA PHE A 19 -17.40 8.94 1.69
C PHE A 19 -16.25 7.98 2.09
N GLY A 20 -15.44 8.32 3.08
CA GLY A 20 -14.25 7.56 3.48
C GLY A 20 -14.47 6.42 4.47
N ILE A 21 -15.67 6.26 5.05
CA ILE A 21 -15.99 5.20 6.01
C ILE A 21 -17.02 4.24 5.39
N GLY A 22 -16.72 3.77 4.17
CA GLY A 22 -17.60 2.89 3.40
C GLY A 22 -17.03 1.49 3.13
N CYS A 23 -15.79 1.20 3.55
CA CYS A 23 -15.20 -0.15 3.44
C CYS A 23 -15.20 -0.85 4.80
N SER A 24 -16.38 -0.94 5.43
CA SER A 24 -16.61 -1.93 6.47
C SER A 24 -16.42 -3.31 5.87
N LEU A 25 -15.28 -3.92 6.21
CA LEU A 25 -15.00 -5.35 6.27
C LEU A 25 -16.23 -6.20 5.92
N LYS A 26 -16.29 -6.75 4.70
CA LYS A 26 -17.18 -7.89 4.44
C LYS A 26 -16.62 -9.07 5.23
N PRO A 27 -17.23 -9.50 6.34
CA PRO A 27 -16.81 -10.72 7.00
C PRO A 27 -17.34 -11.87 6.14
N GLY A 28 -16.44 -12.68 5.59
CA GLY A 28 -16.81 -13.97 5.03
C GLY A 28 -17.44 -13.92 3.64
N MET A 29 -16.68 -13.45 2.64
CA MET A 29 -16.77 -14.08 1.32
C MET A 29 -15.75 -15.21 1.33
N PRO A 30 -16.15 -16.50 1.41
CA PRO A 30 -15.23 -17.59 1.14
C PRO A 30 -14.82 -17.44 -0.31
N SER A 31 -13.59 -16.97 -0.52
CA SER A 31 -13.00 -16.98 -1.85
C SER A 31 -12.89 -18.45 -2.24
N THR A 32 -13.74 -18.90 -3.15
CA THR A 32 -13.48 -20.08 -3.98
C THR A 32 -12.31 -19.85 -4.96
N GLY A 33 -11.42 -18.90 -4.65
CA GLY A 33 -10.12 -18.74 -5.29
C GLY A 33 -9.19 -19.83 -4.81
N ASN A 34 -9.11 -20.88 -5.63
CA ASN A 34 -8.04 -21.87 -5.73
C ASN A 34 -6.96 -21.79 -4.62
N LEU A 35 -6.95 -22.76 -3.70
CA LEU A 35 -5.94 -22.90 -2.61
C LEU A 35 -4.49 -22.74 -3.09
N GLN A 36 -4.21 -23.04 -4.37
CA GLN A 36 -2.90 -22.81 -4.98
C GLN A 36 -2.54 -21.32 -5.11
N GLY A 37 -3.50 -20.44 -5.39
CA GLY A 37 -3.28 -19.00 -5.46
C GLY A 37 -2.98 -18.37 -4.09
N GLU A 38 -3.66 -18.85 -3.05
CA GLU A 38 -3.37 -18.44 -1.67
C GLU A 38 -1.97 -18.89 -1.24
N SER A 39 -1.62 -20.14 -1.52
CA SER A 39 -0.27 -20.68 -1.25
C SER A 39 0.81 -19.89 -1.97
N ALA A 40 0.62 -19.59 -3.26
CA ALA A 40 1.56 -18.79 -4.04
C ALA A 40 1.75 -17.37 -3.46
N THR A 41 0.67 -16.73 -3.05
CA THR A 41 0.73 -15.40 -2.41
C THR A 41 1.49 -15.45 -1.08
N LYS A 42 1.21 -16.46 -0.26
CA LYS A 42 1.90 -16.67 1.03
C LYS A 42 3.41 -16.86 0.84
N MET A 43 3.83 -17.58 -0.20
CA MET A 43 5.26 -17.76 -0.49
C MET A 43 5.96 -16.42 -0.76
N VAL A 44 5.37 -15.54 -1.58
CA VAL A 44 5.96 -14.23 -1.88
C VAL A 44 6.13 -13.39 -0.62
N VAL A 45 5.10 -13.35 0.25
CA VAL A 45 5.15 -12.60 1.50
C VAL A 45 6.18 -13.18 2.47
N SER A 46 6.22 -14.51 2.60
CA SER A 46 7.18 -15.20 3.48
C SER A 46 8.62 -14.91 3.07
N GLU A 47 8.90 -14.95 1.77
CA GLU A 47 10.22 -14.68 1.23
C GLU A 47 10.66 -13.22 1.46
N MET A 48 9.77 -12.25 1.18
CA MET A 48 10.01 -10.83 1.48
C MET A 48 10.35 -10.63 2.95
N THR A 49 9.57 -11.27 3.83
CA THR A 49 9.71 -11.15 5.28
C THR A 49 11.02 -11.77 5.75
N GLN A 50 11.41 -12.92 5.19
CA GLN A 50 12.68 -13.55 5.51
C GLN A 50 13.86 -12.68 5.08
N GLY A 51 13.85 -12.16 3.84
CA GLY A 51 14.89 -11.26 3.36
C GLY A 51 15.00 -9.98 4.19
N PHE A 52 13.85 -9.41 4.58
CA PHE A 52 13.80 -8.25 5.48
C PHE A 52 14.45 -8.57 6.84
N ASN A 53 14.05 -9.68 7.47
CA ASN A 53 14.57 -10.07 8.78
C ASN A 53 16.05 -10.51 8.75
N SER A 54 16.55 -10.96 7.60
CA SER A 54 17.96 -11.33 7.42
C SER A 54 18.83 -10.18 6.90
N HIS A 55 18.29 -8.96 6.82
CA HIS A 55 18.98 -7.79 6.25
C HIS A 55 19.52 -8.03 4.81
N ASP A 56 18.83 -8.88 4.04
CA ASP A 56 19.15 -9.15 2.63
C ASP A 56 18.24 -8.31 1.74
N ALA A 57 18.75 -7.14 1.34
CA ALA A 57 18.02 -6.21 0.49
C ALA A 57 17.68 -6.78 -0.90
N GLU A 58 18.46 -7.74 -1.41
CA GLU A 58 18.17 -8.38 -2.70
C GLU A 58 17.00 -9.35 -2.56
N ALA A 59 17.08 -10.28 -1.60
CA ALA A 59 16.03 -11.26 -1.34
C ALA A 59 14.69 -10.57 -1.05
N ALA A 60 14.73 -9.45 -0.34
CA ALA A 60 13.53 -8.78 0.08
C ALA A 60 12.92 -7.81 -0.94
N THR A 61 13.62 -7.57 -2.06
CA THR A 61 13.12 -6.69 -3.12
C THR A 61 12.98 -7.36 -4.48
N ARG A 62 13.45 -8.60 -4.64
CA ARG A 62 13.42 -9.29 -5.94
C ARG A 62 12.01 -9.57 -6.50
N MET A 63 10.98 -9.59 -5.65
CA MET A 63 9.59 -9.76 -6.09
C MET A 63 8.99 -8.51 -6.75
N TYR A 64 9.60 -7.34 -6.57
CA TYR A 64 9.13 -6.12 -7.21
C TYR A 64 9.53 -6.11 -8.69
N THR A 65 8.63 -5.64 -9.54
CA THR A 65 8.96 -5.33 -10.93
C THR A 65 9.87 -4.11 -11.00
N ASP A 66 10.54 -3.93 -12.14
CA ASP A 66 11.44 -2.79 -12.35
C ASP A 66 10.72 -1.43 -12.35
N ASP A 67 9.39 -1.43 -12.47
CA ASP A 67 8.51 -0.27 -12.47
C ASP A 67 7.59 -0.17 -11.23
N ALA A 68 7.77 -1.03 -10.22
CA ALA A 68 6.91 -1.07 -9.04
C ALA A 68 6.88 0.25 -8.25
N ASP A 69 5.71 0.62 -7.74
CA ASP A 69 5.57 1.72 -6.77
C ASP A 69 5.50 1.15 -5.35
N PHE A 70 6.36 1.65 -4.47
CA PHE A 70 6.42 1.27 -3.05
C PHE A 70 6.16 2.46 -2.16
N VAL A 71 5.35 2.26 -1.12
CA VAL A 71 5.13 3.23 -0.04
C VAL A 71 5.35 2.52 1.30
N SER A 72 6.27 3.04 2.11
CA SER A 72 6.55 2.51 3.44
C SER A 72 5.48 2.95 4.44
N VAL A 73 5.41 2.27 5.57
CA VAL A 73 4.54 2.66 6.70
C VAL A 73 4.89 4.04 7.29
N ARG A 74 6.06 4.60 6.95
CA ARG A 74 6.48 5.96 7.33
C ARG A 74 6.06 7.03 6.32
N GLY A 75 5.45 6.63 5.21
CA GLY A 75 5.09 7.52 4.10
C GLY A 75 6.24 7.81 3.13
N GLU A 76 7.35 7.09 3.22
CA GLU A 76 8.43 7.16 2.23
C GLU A 76 7.97 6.48 0.94
N ALA A 77 8.28 7.05 -0.22
CA ALA A 77 7.92 6.46 -1.50
C ALA A 77 9.18 6.16 -2.34
N ALA A 78 9.15 5.05 -3.06
CA ALA A 78 10.20 4.67 -4.01
C ALA A 78 9.58 4.10 -5.29
N LYS A 79 10.19 4.42 -6.43
CA LYS A 79 9.75 3.97 -7.75
C LYS A 79 10.78 3.06 -8.41
N GLY A 80 10.34 1.86 -8.77
CA GLY A 80 11.12 0.78 -9.34
C GLY A 80 11.95 0.01 -8.32
N ARG A 81 12.13 -1.29 -8.57
CA ARG A 81 12.90 -2.21 -7.70
C ARG A 81 14.26 -1.67 -7.29
N GLY A 82 14.99 -1.00 -8.19
CA GLY A 82 16.29 -0.40 -7.88
C GLY A 82 16.23 0.67 -6.78
N ALA A 83 15.22 1.55 -6.81
CA ALA A 83 15.03 2.58 -5.79
C ALA A 83 14.54 1.97 -4.47
N ILE A 84 13.65 0.97 -4.55
CA ILE A 84 13.19 0.21 -3.38
C ILE A 84 14.39 -0.43 -2.69
N LYS A 85 15.23 -1.18 -3.43
CA LYS A 85 16.45 -1.81 -2.90
C LYS A 85 17.41 -0.79 -2.27
N LYS A 86 17.55 0.39 -2.86
CA LYS A 86 18.40 1.45 -2.28
C LYS A 86 17.86 1.97 -0.94
N GLY A 87 16.54 2.14 -0.82
CA GLY A 87 15.90 2.50 0.46
C GLY A 87 15.98 1.41 1.53
N TRP A 88 16.37 0.19 1.14
CA TRP A 88 16.55 -0.96 2.00
C TRP A 88 18.01 -1.21 2.42
N LEU A 89 18.99 -0.51 1.82
CA LEU A 89 20.39 -0.57 2.24
C LEU A 89 20.58 0.18 3.57
N PRO A 90 21.46 -0.31 4.45
CA PRO A 90 21.33 -0.19 5.90
C PRO A 90 21.40 1.25 6.45
N PHE A 91 20.57 1.48 7.47
CA PHE A 91 21.07 1.95 8.76
C PHE A 91 21.88 0.83 9.41
#